data_AF-A0A662KE25-F1
#
_entry.id   AF-A0A662KE25-F1
#
_cell.length_a   1.000
_cell.length_b   1.000
_cell.length_c   1.000
_cell.angle_alpha   90.00
_cell.angle_beta   90.00
_cell.angle_gamma   90.00
#
_symmetry.space_group_name_H-M   'P 1'
#
loop_
_entity.id
_entity.type
_entity.pdbx_description
1 polymer ?
#
loop_
_entity_poly.entity_id
_entity_poly.type
_entity_poly.pdbx_seq_one_letter_code
_entity_poly.pdbx_strand_id
1 'polypeptide(L)'
;MEVKSMSSEVERAREHLFEIACFLISSARGCFREPKAYGPLRLLQAFMMVAGLSKYVEGLRDEFIERMRDEISKNLVLVLDERKFEEFVSKLNMEVAREVKKRFRRGLPPS
;
A
#
# COMPACT_ATOMS: atom_id res chain seq x y z
N MET A 1 -26.54 -23.27 0.49
CA MET A 1 -26.49 -21.99 1.22
C MET A 1 -25.06 -21.47 1.16
N GLU A 2 -24.68 -20.74 0.12
CA GLU A 2 -23.28 -20.25 -0.06
C GLU A 2 -23.24 -18.92 -0.84
N VAL A 3 -24.26 -18.64 -1.64
CA VAL A 3 -24.29 -17.49 -2.57
C VAL A 3 -24.39 -16.12 -1.87
N LYS A 4 -24.97 -16.03 -0.66
CA LYS A 4 -25.11 -14.74 0.05
C LYS A 4 -23.78 -14.19 0.60
N SER A 5 -22.85 -15.06 1.00
CA SER A 5 -21.59 -14.66 1.66
C SER A 5 -20.61 -13.99 0.69
N MET A 6 -20.39 -14.61 -0.47
CA MET A 6 -19.48 -14.14 -1.52
C MET A 6 -19.87 -12.76 -2.07
N SER A 7 -21.17 -12.48 -2.17
CA SER A 7 -21.66 -11.17 -2.65
C SER A 7 -21.29 -10.01 -1.72
N SER A 8 -21.15 -10.28 -0.42
CA SER A 8 -20.84 -9.25 0.58
C SER A 8 -19.37 -8.85 0.60
N GLU A 9 -18.46 -9.76 0.27
CA GLU A 9 -17.02 -9.50 0.24
C GLU A 9 -16.61 -8.72 -1.00
N VAL A 10 -17.18 -9.07 -2.14
CA VAL A 10 -16.98 -8.31 -3.39
C VAL A 10 -17.50 -6.89 -3.25
N GLU A 11 -18.64 -6.69 -2.58
CA GLU A 11 -19.16 -5.34 -2.35
C GLU A 11 -18.25 -4.53 -1.43
N ARG A 12 -17.78 -5.11 -0.31
CA ARG A 12 -16.77 -4.47 0.54
C ARG A 12 -15.46 -4.17 -0.20
N ALA A 13 -15.04 -5.04 -1.12
CA ALA A 13 -13.87 -4.78 -1.96
C ALA A 13 -14.08 -3.58 -2.89
N ARG A 14 -15.28 -3.41 -3.45
CA ARG A 14 -15.65 -2.26 -4.29
C ARG A 14 -15.69 -0.96 -3.50
N GLU A 15 -16.30 -0.98 -2.32
CA GLU A 15 -16.30 0.15 -1.40
C GLU A 15 -14.86 0.55 -1.05
N HIS A 16 -14.03 -0.41 -0.67
CA HIS A 16 -12.62 -0.17 -0.33
C HIS A 16 -11.80 0.34 -1.52
N LEU A 17 -12.07 -0.14 -2.74
CA LEU A 17 -11.47 0.38 -3.96
C LEU A 17 -11.89 1.84 -4.22
N PHE A 18 -13.16 2.16 -4.00
CA PHE A 18 -13.67 3.53 -4.12
C PHE A 18 -13.03 4.45 -3.08
N GLU A 19 -12.85 3.99 -1.85
CA GLU A 19 -12.12 4.72 -0.80
C GLU A 19 -10.67 5.01 -1.21
N ILE A 20 -9.97 4.03 -1.79
CA ILE A 20 -8.60 4.23 -2.34
C ILE A 20 -8.62 5.33 -3.41
N ALA A 21 -9.57 5.31 -4.33
CA ALA A 21 -9.68 6.31 -5.38
C ALA A 21 -9.94 7.72 -4.82
N CYS A 22 -10.88 7.86 -3.90
CA CYS A 22 -11.16 9.12 -3.20
C CYS A 22 -9.94 9.64 -2.46
N PHE A 23 -9.23 8.75 -1.76
CA PHE A 23 -8.01 9.08 -1.04
C PHE A 23 -6.91 9.58 -1.99
N LEU A 24 -6.66 8.89 -3.11
CA LEU A 24 -5.63 9.26 -4.09
C LEU A 24 -5.93 10.61 -4.76
N ILE A 25 -7.17 10.85 -5.19
CA ILE A 25 -7.55 12.10 -5.87
C ILE A 25 -7.45 13.30 -4.91
N SER A 26 -7.95 13.14 -3.68
CA SER A 26 -7.84 14.18 -2.65
C SER A 26 -6.38 14.40 -2.25
N SER A 27 -5.61 13.31 -2.18
CA SER A 27 -4.18 13.33 -1.89
C SER A 27 -3.40 14.14 -2.92
N ALA A 28 -3.63 13.88 -4.20
CA ALA A 28 -3.01 14.59 -5.31
C ALA A 28 -3.31 16.10 -5.27
N ARG A 29 -4.55 16.49 -4.94
CA ARG A 29 -4.92 17.90 -4.81
C ARG A 29 -4.18 18.60 -3.66
N GLY A 30 -3.97 17.92 -2.54
CA GLY A 30 -3.27 18.49 -1.39
C GLY A 30 -1.76 18.62 -1.60
N CYS A 31 -1.14 17.77 -2.43
CA CYS A 31 0.28 17.88 -2.78
C CYS A 31 0.68 19.26 -3.34
N PHE A 32 -0.24 20.04 -3.92
CA PHE A 32 0.04 21.40 -4.41
C PHE A 32 0.26 22.44 -3.31
N ARG A 33 -0.17 22.18 -2.07
CA ARG A 33 -0.20 23.18 -0.99
C ARG A 33 0.44 22.71 0.31
N GLU A 34 0.74 21.42 0.42
CA GLU A 34 1.26 20.79 1.63
C GLU A 34 2.79 20.68 1.61
N PRO A 35 3.42 20.42 2.77
CA PRO A 35 4.86 20.14 2.84
C PRO A 35 5.27 18.99 1.92
N LYS A 36 6.48 19.05 1.37
CA LYS A 36 6.99 18.06 0.40
C LYS A 36 6.86 16.61 0.88
N ALA A 37 7.14 16.36 2.15
CA ALA A 37 7.07 15.03 2.77
C ALA A 37 5.64 14.42 2.78
N TYR A 38 4.58 15.23 2.64
CA TYR A 38 3.20 14.72 2.67
C TYR A 38 2.84 13.92 1.41
N GLY A 39 3.45 14.23 0.27
CA GLY A 39 3.29 13.44 -0.96
C GLY A 39 3.72 11.98 -0.75
N PRO A 40 4.99 11.72 -0.37
CA PRO A 40 5.45 10.38 -0.05
C PRO A 40 4.67 9.71 1.09
N LEU A 41 4.30 10.46 2.14
CA LEU A 41 3.42 9.93 3.22
C LEU A 41 2.11 9.38 2.66
N ARG A 42 1.45 10.14 1.79
CA ARG A 42 0.17 9.73 1.18
C ARG A 42 0.33 8.52 0.27
N LEU A 43 1.45 8.43 -0.47
CA LEU A 43 1.75 7.22 -1.26
C LEU A 43 1.88 5.98 -0.37
N LEU A 44 2.55 6.09 0.78
CA LEU A 44 2.65 4.99 1.75
C LEU A 44 1.29 4.64 2.37
N GLN A 45 0.46 5.63 2.69
CA GLN A 45 -0.90 5.41 3.17
C GLN A 45 -1.78 4.71 2.12
N ALA A 46 -1.72 5.16 0.87
CA ALA A 46 -2.41 4.52 -0.24
C ALA A 46 -1.94 3.07 -0.44
N PHE A 47 -0.63 2.80 -0.34
CA PHE A 47 -0.10 1.43 -0.36
C PHE A 47 -0.73 0.58 0.74
N MET A 48 -0.81 1.07 1.98
CA MET A 48 -1.44 0.31 3.08
C MET A 48 -2.93 0.02 2.82
N MET A 49 -3.64 0.94 2.15
CA MET A 49 -5.03 0.72 1.74
C MET A 49 -5.09 -0.38 0.67
N VAL A 50 -4.26 -0.32 -0.37
CA VAL A 50 -4.18 -1.35 -1.41
C VAL A 50 -3.83 -2.72 -0.81
N ALA A 51 -2.85 -2.78 0.09
CA ALA A 51 -2.50 -3.98 0.85
C ALA A 51 -3.65 -4.51 1.73
N GLY A 52 -4.68 -3.69 1.98
CA GLY A 52 -5.91 -4.09 2.66
C GLY A 52 -6.90 -4.88 1.81
N LEU A 53 -6.79 -4.85 0.48
CA LEU A 53 -7.71 -5.58 -0.42
C LEU A 53 -7.66 -7.09 -0.25
N SER A 54 -6.53 -7.65 0.23
CA SER A 54 -6.40 -9.08 0.52
C SER A 54 -7.36 -9.60 1.59
N LYS A 55 -8.00 -8.70 2.36
CA LYS A 55 -9.05 -9.03 3.32
C LYS A 55 -10.39 -9.36 2.68
N TYR A 56 -10.60 -8.92 1.43
CA TYR A 56 -11.89 -9.00 0.74
C TYR A 56 -11.86 -9.86 -0.52
N VAL A 57 -10.67 -10.19 -1.02
CA VAL A 57 -10.49 -10.94 -2.26
C VAL A 57 -9.59 -12.15 -1.99
N GLU A 58 -10.15 -13.34 -2.17
CA GLU A 58 -9.41 -14.59 -2.05
C GLU A 58 -8.26 -14.65 -3.07
N GLY A 59 -7.12 -15.20 -2.66
CA GLY A 59 -5.94 -15.32 -3.51
C GLY A 59 -5.06 -14.07 -3.64
N LEU A 60 -5.46 -12.92 -3.06
CA LEU A 60 -4.63 -11.69 -3.06
C LEU A 60 -3.64 -11.59 -1.89
N ARG A 61 -3.59 -12.57 -0.99
CA ARG A 61 -2.62 -12.55 0.12
C ARG A 61 -1.19 -12.68 -0.39
N ASP A 62 -0.34 -11.79 0.08
CA ASP A 62 1.08 -11.76 -0.24
C ASP A 62 1.86 -11.36 1.01
N GLU A 63 2.67 -12.28 1.54
CA GLU A 63 3.39 -12.07 2.80
C GLU A 63 4.35 -10.86 2.76
N PHE A 64 4.93 -10.56 1.60
CA PHE A 64 5.82 -9.41 1.48
C PHE A 64 5.03 -8.11 1.60
N ILE A 65 3.87 -8.04 0.93
CA ILE A 65 2.97 -6.89 1.00
C ILE A 65 2.43 -6.69 2.43
N GLU A 66 2.03 -7.78 3.11
CA GLU A 66 1.55 -7.73 4.49
C GLU A 66 2.64 -7.23 5.46
N ARG A 67 3.86 -7.78 5.38
CA ARG A 67 5.00 -7.30 6.19
C ARG A 67 5.33 -5.84 5.93
N MET A 68 5.32 -5.42 4.67
CA MET A 68 5.62 -4.04 4.29
C MET A 68 4.55 -3.07 4.81
N ARG A 69 3.27 -3.45 4.75
CA ARG A 69 2.17 -2.67 5.34
C ARG A 69 2.38 -2.48 6.84
N ASP A 70 2.71 -3.54 7.56
CA ASP A 70 2.94 -3.46 9.01
C ASP A 70 4.13 -2.57 9.34
N GLU A 71 5.22 -2.67 8.59
CA GLU A 71 6.39 -1.82 8.76
C GLU A 71 6.07 -0.33 8.53
N ILE A 72 5.34 -0.02 7.46
CA ILE A 72 4.89 1.34 7.18
C ILE A 72 4.01 1.86 8.32
N SER A 73 3.04 1.06 8.79
CA SER A 73 2.10 1.49 9.83
C SER A 73 2.79 1.90 11.14
N LYS A 74 3.88 1.22 11.51
CA LYS A 74 4.65 1.47 12.73
C LYS A 74 5.55 2.70 12.65
N ASN A 75 5.89 3.14 11.44
CA ASN A 75 6.91 4.16 11.19
C ASN A 75 6.37 5.45 10.57
N LEU A 76 5.05 5.60 10.38
CA LEU A 76 4.47 6.82 9.81
C LEU A 76 4.82 8.10 10.59
N VAL A 77 5.03 7.99 11.91
CA VAL A 77 5.44 9.12 12.76
C VAL A 77 6.78 9.74 12.34
N LEU A 78 7.62 9.00 11.60
CA LEU A 78 8.88 9.52 11.09
C LEU A 78 8.69 10.72 10.16
N VAL A 79 7.50 10.94 9.57
CA VAL A 79 7.22 12.12 8.73
C VAL A 79 7.46 13.47 9.45
N LEU A 80 7.48 13.47 10.78
CA LEU A 80 7.80 14.65 11.59
C LEU A 80 9.30 15.03 11.54
N ASP A 81 10.15 14.11 11.09
CA ASP A 81 11.59 14.28 10.89
C ASP A 81 11.91 13.92 9.43
N GLU A 82 11.96 14.94 8.57
CA GLU A 82 12.06 14.78 7.11
C GLU A 82 13.23 13.88 6.69
N ARG A 83 14.38 14.00 7.36
CA ARG A 83 15.55 13.18 7.08
C ARG A 83 15.31 11.71 7.43
N LYS A 84 14.82 11.42 8.63
CA LYS A 84 14.52 10.04 9.03
C LYS A 84 13.43 9.43 8.16
N PHE A 85 12.47 10.25 7.73
CA PHE A 85 11.42 9.82 6.82
C PHE A 85 11.97 9.46 5.44
N GLU A 86 12.86 10.27 4.88
CA GLU A 86 13.53 9.98 3.60
C GLU A 86 14.39 8.71 3.68
N GLU A 87 15.16 8.55 4.75
CA GLU A 87 15.94 7.33 5.02
C GLU A 87 15.03 6.09 5.10
N PHE A 88 13.87 6.22 5.76
CA PHE A 88 12.88 5.16 5.85
C PHE A 88 12.25 4.80 4.50
N VAL A 89 11.80 5.80 3.72
CA VAL A 89 11.25 5.59 2.37
C VAL A 89 12.29 4.92 1.46
N SER A 90 13.55 5.35 1.56
CA SER A 90 14.67 4.76 0.80
C SER A 90 14.90 3.29 1.18
N LYS A 91 14.79 2.96 2.48
CA LYS A 91 14.86 1.57 2.97
C LYS A 91 13.76 0.71 2.36
N LEU A 92 12.51 1.17 2.38
CA LEU A 92 11.38 0.45 1.78
C LEU A 92 11.61 0.18 0.29
N ASN A 93 12.09 1.18 -0.46
CA ASN A 93 12.40 1.02 -1.88
C ASN A 93 13.47 -0.07 -2.13
N MET A 94 14.52 -0.12 -1.31
CA MET A 94 15.52 -1.19 -1.40
C MET A 94 14.94 -2.57 -1.11
N GLU A 95 14.00 -2.70 -0.17
CA GLU A 95 13.33 -3.96 0.13
C GLU A 95 12.46 -4.44 -1.03
N VAL A 96 11.71 -3.54 -1.67
CA VAL A 96 10.97 -3.84 -2.91
C VAL A 96 11.92 -4.34 -3.99
N ALA A 97 13.04 -3.64 -4.23
CA ALA A 97 14.01 -4.06 -5.24
C ALA A 97 14.59 -5.47 -4.97
N ARG A 98 14.86 -5.80 -3.70
CA ARG A 98 15.31 -7.14 -3.29
C ARG A 98 14.25 -8.21 -3.55
N GLU A 99 13.00 -7.93 -3.19
CA GLU A 99 11.90 -8.87 -3.40
C GLU A 99 11.63 -9.08 -4.89
N VAL A 100 11.66 -8.02 -5.70
CA VAL A 100 11.58 -8.10 -7.17
C VAL A 100 12.64 -9.06 -7.72
N LYS A 101 13.92 -8.87 -7.36
CA LYS A 101 15.02 -9.76 -7.77
C LYS A 101 14.80 -11.22 -7.34
N LYS A 102 14.26 -11.43 -6.14
CA LYS A 102 13.95 -12.76 -5.60
C LYS A 102 12.81 -13.44 -6.37
N ARG A 103 11.76 -12.70 -6.74
CA ARG A 103 10.63 -13.20 -7.55
C ARG A 103 11.08 -13.54 -8.98
N PHE A 104 11.90 -12.70 -9.60
CA PHE A 104 12.52 -12.99 -10.90
C PHE A 104 13.32 -14.30 -10.89
N ARG A 105 14.18 -14.49 -9.87
CA ARG A 105 14.98 -15.73 -9.73
C ARG A 105 14.14 -16.99 -9.53
N ARG A 106 12.89 -16.86 -9.09
CA ARG A 106 11.93 -17.95 -8.89
C ARG A 106 11.06 -18.22 -10.11
N GLY A 107 11.28 -17.51 -11.22
CA GLY A 107 10.56 -17.75 -12.49
C GLY A 107 9.23 -17.00 -12.64
N LEU A 108 8.94 -15.98 -11.83
CA LEU A 108 7.86 -15.05 -12.18
C LEU A 108 8.35 -14.13 -13.31
N PRO A 109 7.65 -14.03 -14.45
CA PRO A 109 8.03 -13.11 -15.52
C PRO A 109 7.85 -11.66 -15.04
N PRO A 110 8.61 -10.69 -15.62
CA PRO A 110 8.28 -9.28 -15.47
C PRO A 110 6.90 -9.06 -16.08
N SER A 111 6.05 -8.33 -15.36
CA SER A 111 4.86 -7.69 -15.94
C SER A 111 5.22 -6.82 -17.13
#